data_AF-A0A482Z5P5-F1
#
_entry.id   AF-A0A482Z5P5-F1
#
_cell.length_a   1.000
_cell.length_b   1.000
_cell.length_c   1.000
_cell.angle_alpha   90.00
_cell.angle_beta   90.00
_cell.angle_gamma   90.00
#
_symmetry.space_group_name_H-M   'P 1'
#
loop_
_entity.id
_entity.type
_entity.pdbx_description
1 polymer ?
#
loop_
_entity_poly.entity_id
_entity_poly.type
_entity_poly.pdbx_seq_one_letter_code
_entity_poly.pdbx_strand_id
1 'polypeptide(L)'
;MNFKKITAYSLLLAGIAMSPHALAAQSFDGHTVNVAFEIWDGDDVSNLLEITNDKDVLASDSTYPDKTDFYVSSPDVDYFDWDIDFNQNVIEMTYASIEANDYDYEYSYIESKGFHFQDTENSLPDIINVTVDAKFAPDDFDPNLVTFDANNIYVNLKGSSCVNPSILITGNWSLIPGCDNPLSPTGFNNQIKLKVEFASDGTNDIVTIDKLYDWAESKYPEYFPTHQDSFYIQGYYARFYQGTDVYIGSLKEYFYVYGTPFGGLLELGKVNYWVEQMDHDEAAINQLYDWLESKYPEYLPTHQDSFYIQRYYARYYQGTDVYIGSLGGSLYAYGTQFGGLLELGELSHW
;
A
#
# COMPACT_ATOMS: atom_id res chain seq x y z
N MET A 1 19.97 36.52 -37.51
CA MET A 1 20.32 35.08 -37.47
C MET A 1 21.77 34.96 -37.02
N ASN A 2 22.00 34.70 -35.73
CA ASN A 2 23.17 33.99 -35.22
C ASN A 2 22.98 33.76 -33.72
N PHE A 3 22.93 32.49 -33.34
CA PHE A 3 22.73 32.01 -31.99
C PHE A 3 23.96 32.35 -31.13
N LYS A 4 23.74 33.02 -30.00
CA LYS A 4 24.69 33.02 -28.89
C LYS A 4 24.44 31.78 -28.05
N LYS A 5 25.40 30.85 -28.08
CA LYS A 5 25.53 29.75 -27.13
C LYS A 5 25.64 30.32 -25.71
N ILE A 6 24.73 29.91 -24.85
CA ILE A 6 24.89 30.02 -23.40
C ILE A 6 25.45 28.66 -22.94
N THR A 7 26.67 28.70 -22.43
CA THR A 7 27.33 27.62 -21.70
C THR A 7 27.23 27.91 -20.20
N ALA A 8 27.21 26.83 -19.43
CA ALA A 8 27.17 26.72 -17.96
C ALA A 8 25.73 26.63 -17.40
N TYR A 9 25.40 25.76 -16.46
CA TYR A 9 26.19 25.20 -15.36
C TYR A 9 25.77 23.76 -15.03
N SER A 10 26.75 23.00 -14.52
CA SER A 10 26.66 21.91 -13.55
C SER A 10 25.33 21.17 -13.41
N LEU A 11 25.33 19.89 -13.80
CA LEU A 11 24.54 18.87 -13.11
C LEU A 11 24.90 18.92 -11.62
N LEU A 12 24.11 19.61 -10.81
CA LEU A 12 23.89 19.14 -9.46
C LEU A 12 23.00 17.91 -9.62
N LEU A 13 23.59 16.71 -9.46
CA LEU A 13 22.83 15.63 -8.88
C LEU A 13 22.43 16.11 -7.49
N ALA A 14 21.23 16.68 -7.37
CA ALA A 14 20.53 16.69 -6.11
C ALA A 14 20.21 15.23 -5.83
N GLY A 15 21.13 14.55 -5.14
CA GLY A 15 20.76 13.43 -4.31
C GLY A 15 19.66 13.94 -3.41
N ILE A 16 18.46 13.40 -3.58
CA ILE A 16 17.38 13.60 -2.63
C ILE A 16 17.92 13.01 -1.34
N ALA A 17 18.38 13.87 -0.43
CA ALA A 17 18.60 13.49 0.94
C ALA A 17 17.21 13.17 1.49
N MET A 18 16.80 11.90 1.35
CA MET A 18 15.68 11.37 2.12
C MET A 18 16.03 11.63 3.57
N SER A 19 15.15 12.32 4.29
CA SER A 19 15.34 12.52 5.71
C SER A 19 15.47 11.13 6.36
N PRO A 20 16.31 10.96 7.38
CA PRO A 20 16.37 9.70 8.13
C PRO A 20 14.99 9.27 8.66
N HIS A 21 14.05 10.22 8.81
CA HIS A 21 12.69 9.99 9.25
C HIS A 21 11.80 9.38 8.14
N ALA A 22 12.03 9.72 6.86
CA ALA A 22 11.31 9.12 5.73
C ALA A 22 11.80 7.70 5.40
N LEU A 23 13.03 7.35 5.78
CA LEU A 23 13.54 5.97 5.70
C LEU A 23 13.02 5.11 6.85
N ALA A 24 12.85 5.68 8.06
CA ALA A 24 12.23 5.00 9.19
C ALA A 24 10.75 4.69 8.96
N ALA A 25 10.01 5.56 8.25
CA ALA A 25 8.59 5.37 7.95
C ALA A 25 8.29 4.24 6.94
N GLN A 26 9.31 3.59 6.37
CA GLN A 26 9.16 2.45 5.45
C GLN A 26 10.08 1.31 5.87
N SER A 27 10.23 1.08 7.18
CA SER A 27 11.15 0.09 7.73
C SER A 27 10.47 -0.67 8.86
N PHE A 28 10.87 -1.93 9.03
CA PHE A 28 10.59 -2.72 10.22
C PHE A 28 11.43 -2.26 11.42
N ASP A 29 12.57 -1.58 11.19
CA ASP A 29 13.52 -1.20 12.25
C ASP A 29 12.87 -0.50 13.45
N GLY A 30 13.04 -1.09 14.64
CA GLY A 30 12.48 -0.58 15.88
C GLY A 30 11.02 -0.94 16.16
N HIS A 31 10.38 -1.71 15.28
CA HIS A 31 9.03 -2.24 15.47
C HIS A 31 9.05 -3.69 15.98
N THR A 32 8.03 -4.06 16.75
CA THR A 32 7.84 -5.45 17.19
C THR A 32 6.89 -6.13 16.20
N VAL A 33 7.33 -7.26 15.63
CA VAL A 33 6.52 -8.10 14.76
C VAL A 33 6.28 -9.44 15.46
N ASN A 34 5.03 -9.86 15.58
CA ASN A 34 4.73 -11.21 16.01
C ASN A 34 4.96 -12.17 14.84
N VAL A 35 5.77 -13.20 15.08
CA VAL A 35 6.09 -14.25 14.13
C VAL A 35 5.50 -15.55 14.66
N ALA A 36 4.56 -16.12 13.92
CA ALA A 36 3.93 -17.39 14.22
C ALA A 36 4.19 -18.42 13.12
N PHE A 37 4.24 -19.70 13.50
CA PHE A 37 4.14 -20.82 12.57
C PHE A 37 2.77 -21.48 12.73
N GLU A 38 2.03 -21.52 11.63
CA GLU A 38 0.62 -21.88 11.61
C GLU A 38 0.35 -23.03 10.65
N ILE A 39 -0.70 -23.80 10.94
CA ILE A 39 -1.26 -24.85 10.10
C ILE A 39 -2.68 -24.42 9.71
N TRP A 40 -3.01 -24.45 8.41
CA TRP A 40 -4.29 -24.02 7.87
C TRP A 40 -5.05 -25.15 7.16
N ASP A 41 -6.39 -25.05 7.16
CA ASP A 41 -7.27 -25.96 6.42
C ASP A 41 -7.36 -25.55 4.94
N GLY A 42 -6.39 -26.01 4.16
CA GLY A 42 -6.26 -25.66 2.74
C GLY A 42 -5.53 -24.33 2.53
N ASP A 43 -5.64 -23.76 1.33
CA ASP A 43 -4.86 -22.58 0.93
C ASP A 43 -5.48 -21.26 1.44
N ASP A 44 -6.66 -21.34 2.07
CA ASP A 44 -7.32 -20.21 2.73
C ASP A 44 -6.76 -20.04 4.15
N VAL A 45 -5.85 -19.07 4.29
CA VAL A 45 -5.19 -18.74 5.56
C VAL A 45 -6.15 -18.25 6.66
N SER A 46 -7.41 -17.95 6.33
CA SER A 46 -8.42 -17.57 7.32
C SER A 46 -8.93 -18.75 8.16
N ASN A 47 -8.73 -19.99 7.70
CA ASN A 47 -9.16 -21.20 8.40
C ASN A 47 -7.99 -21.84 9.16
N LEU A 48 -7.56 -21.17 10.23
CA LEU A 48 -6.48 -21.60 11.12
C LEU A 48 -6.85 -22.88 11.90
N LEU A 49 -6.01 -23.91 11.78
CA LEU A 49 -6.14 -25.17 12.52
C LEU A 49 -5.31 -25.17 13.81
N GLU A 50 -4.07 -24.71 13.74
CA GLU A 50 -3.12 -24.76 14.86
C GLU A 50 -2.01 -23.72 14.73
N ILE A 51 -1.53 -23.19 15.86
CA ILE A 51 -0.30 -22.40 15.99
C ILE A 51 0.71 -23.26 16.75
N THR A 52 1.83 -23.62 16.12
CA THR A 52 2.80 -24.54 16.72
C THR A 52 3.93 -23.81 17.47
N ASN A 53 4.17 -22.54 17.10
CA ASN A 53 5.08 -21.65 17.81
C ASN A 53 4.76 -20.18 17.46
N ASP A 54 4.92 -19.28 18.41
CA ASP A 54 4.77 -17.84 18.23
C ASP A 54 5.78 -17.05 19.10
N LYS A 55 6.31 -15.96 18.54
CA LYS A 55 7.24 -15.05 19.21
C LYS A 55 7.10 -13.62 18.71
N ASP A 56 7.10 -12.68 19.66
CA ASP A 56 7.36 -11.27 19.36
C ASP A 56 8.85 -11.07 19.11
N VAL A 57 9.18 -10.51 17.94
CA VAL A 57 10.55 -10.22 17.50
C VAL A 57 10.69 -8.71 17.31
N LEU A 58 11.66 -8.11 17.99
CA LEU A 58 12.03 -6.71 17.78
C LEU A 58 12.95 -6.63 16.56
N ALA A 59 12.44 -6.04 15.47
CA ALA A 59 13.17 -5.87 14.23
C ALA A 59 14.31 -4.85 14.37
N SER A 60 15.48 -5.14 13.80
CA SER A 60 16.67 -4.31 13.96
C SER A 60 17.65 -4.41 12.78
N ASP A 61 17.88 -3.29 12.09
CA ASP A 61 18.87 -3.21 11.00
C ASP A 61 20.32 -3.43 11.48
N SER A 62 20.53 -3.47 12.80
CA SER A 62 21.84 -3.60 13.44
C SER A 62 22.18 -5.01 13.93
N THR A 63 21.20 -5.92 13.89
CA THR A 63 21.34 -7.32 14.30
C THR A 63 21.05 -8.22 13.10
N TYR A 64 21.70 -9.39 13.03
CA TYR A 64 21.43 -10.35 11.96
C TYR A 64 21.76 -11.77 12.44
N PRO A 65 20.80 -12.72 12.37
CA PRO A 65 19.37 -12.48 12.19
C PRO A 65 18.74 -11.90 13.48
N ASP A 66 17.60 -11.22 13.36
CA ASP A 66 16.85 -10.72 14.54
C ASP A 66 16.35 -11.83 15.47
N LYS A 67 16.02 -13.00 14.89
CA LYS A 67 15.63 -14.19 15.65
C LYS A 67 16.30 -15.43 15.07
N THR A 68 17.27 -15.97 15.80
CA THR A 68 17.85 -17.29 15.51
C THR A 68 17.00 -18.43 16.08
N ASP A 69 17.12 -19.62 15.51
CA ASP A 69 16.54 -20.86 16.04
C ASP A 69 15.04 -20.72 16.37
N PHE A 70 14.29 -20.13 15.44
CA PHE A 70 12.84 -20.14 15.50
C PHE A 70 12.38 -21.57 15.17
N TYR A 71 12.12 -22.36 16.22
CA TYR A 71 11.69 -23.73 16.04
C TYR A 71 10.28 -23.79 15.43
N VAL A 72 10.10 -24.69 14.48
CA VAL A 72 8.83 -25.07 13.89
C VAL A 72 8.66 -26.57 14.15
N SER A 73 7.45 -26.97 14.50
CA SER A 73 7.13 -28.37 14.76
C SER A 73 5.85 -28.71 14.02
N SER A 74 5.70 -29.98 13.65
CA SER A 74 4.42 -30.51 13.20
C SER A 74 4.21 -31.90 13.80
N PRO A 75 2.97 -32.40 13.89
CA PRO A 75 2.67 -33.70 14.48
C PRO A 75 3.46 -34.87 13.86
N ASP A 76 3.91 -34.72 12.61
CA ASP A 76 4.52 -35.77 11.81
C ASP A 76 6.03 -35.59 11.56
N VAL A 77 6.66 -34.50 12.06
CA VAL A 77 8.07 -34.20 11.76
C VAL A 77 8.86 -33.70 12.98
N ASP A 78 10.14 -34.07 13.03
CA ASP A 78 11.13 -33.56 13.99
C ASP A 78 11.26 -32.02 13.90
N TYR A 79 11.70 -31.42 15.00
CA TYR A 79 11.83 -29.98 15.16
C TYR A 79 12.83 -29.39 14.16
N PHE A 80 12.42 -28.32 13.47
CA PHE A 80 13.27 -27.58 12.54
C PHE A 80 13.40 -26.14 12.95
N ASP A 81 14.53 -25.54 12.65
CA ASP A 81 14.89 -24.19 13.03
C ASP A 81 14.99 -23.30 11.80
N TRP A 82 14.38 -22.13 11.92
CA TRP A 82 14.49 -21.05 10.96
C TRP A 82 15.08 -19.82 11.63
N ASP A 83 15.92 -19.11 10.89
CA ASP A 83 16.37 -17.78 11.24
C ASP A 83 15.47 -16.76 10.55
N ILE A 84 15.02 -15.76 11.31
CA ILE A 84 14.14 -14.68 10.85
C ILE A 84 14.87 -13.36 11.03
N ASP A 85 14.95 -12.57 9.97
CA ASP A 85 15.61 -11.28 9.94
C ASP A 85 14.71 -10.21 9.33
N PHE A 86 14.68 -9.03 9.95
CA PHE A 86 14.02 -7.85 9.42
C PHE A 86 15.08 -6.78 9.16
N ASN A 87 15.22 -6.38 7.90
CA ASN A 87 16.19 -5.38 7.50
C ASN A 87 15.56 -4.38 6.54
N GLN A 88 15.47 -3.13 6.96
CA GLN A 88 14.70 -2.10 6.29
C GLN A 88 13.26 -2.59 6.08
N ASN A 89 12.84 -2.73 4.83
CA ASN A 89 11.53 -3.22 4.43
C ASN A 89 11.56 -4.67 3.93
N VAL A 90 12.55 -5.45 4.35
CA VAL A 90 12.72 -6.84 3.92
C VAL A 90 12.56 -7.78 5.11
N ILE A 91 11.75 -8.82 4.92
CA ILE A 91 11.70 -9.98 5.80
C ILE A 91 12.52 -11.08 5.12
N GLU A 92 13.49 -11.65 5.81
CA GLU A 92 14.27 -12.79 5.35
C GLU A 92 14.07 -13.98 6.29
N MET A 93 13.64 -15.10 5.71
CA MET A 93 13.48 -16.39 6.40
C MET A 93 14.54 -17.34 5.85
N THR A 94 15.39 -17.87 6.72
CA THR A 94 16.43 -18.83 6.36
C THR A 94 16.23 -20.13 7.11
N TYR A 95 16.03 -21.25 6.40
CA TYR A 95 15.96 -22.56 7.05
C TYR A 95 17.36 -22.97 7.53
N ALA A 96 17.56 -23.00 8.85
CA ALA A 96 18.86 -23.08 9.49
C ALA A 96 19.27 -24.52 9.86
N SER A 97 18.31 -25.43 10.11
CA SER A 97 18.64 -26.82 10.51
C SER A 97 19.49 -27.57 9.48
N ILE A 98 19.46 -27.18 8.20
CA ILE A 98 20.34 -27.73 7.17
C ILE A 98 21.83 -27.55 7.49
N GLU A 99 22.19 -26.50 8.24
CA GLU A 99 23.58 -26.20 8.61
C GLU A 99 24.02 -26.91 9.90
N ALA A 100 23.07 -27.43 10.69
CA ALA A 100 23.35 -28.05 11.98
C ALA A 100 24.10 -29.41 11.87
N ASN A 101 24.39 -29.88 10.66
CA ASN A 101 25.12 -31.13 10.37
C ASN A 101 24.48 -32.38 11.00
N ASP A 102 23.18 -32.34 11.29
CA ASP A 102 22.43 -33.54 11.62
C ASP A 102 22.09 -34.27 10.32
N TYR A 103 22.19 -35.60 10.30
CA TYR A 103 21.84 -36.35 9.09
C TYR A 103 20.34 -36.33 8.81
N ASP A 104 19.52 -35.75 9.69
CA ASP A 104 18.06 -35.78 9.67
C ASP A 104 17.40 -34.42 9.33
N TYR A 105 18.13 -33.46 8.74
CA TYR A 105 17.48 -32.24 8.21
C TYR A 105 16.65 -32.57 6.96
N GLU A 106 15.34 -32.63 7.10
CA GLU A 106 14.44 -32.82 5.96
C GLU A 106 13.06 -32.27 6.27
N TYR A 107 12.68 -31.18 5.61
CA TYR A 107 11.28 -30.77 5.61
C TYR A 107 10.70 -30.87 4.20
N SER A 108 9.46 -31.34 4.13
CA SER A 108 8.64 -31.30 2.92
C SER A 108 7.20 -31.08 3.34
N TYR A 109 6.62 -29.95 2.92
CA TYR A 109 5.27 -29.58 3.33
C TYR A 109 4.30 -29.81 2.19
N ILE A 110 3.48 -30.87 2.29
CA ILE A 110 2.39 -31.15 1.33
C ILE A 110 1.10 -30.42 1.74
N GLU A 111 0.96 -30.15 3.02
CA GLU A 111 -0.18 -29.45 3.62
C GLU A 111 0.12 -27.95 3.76
N SER A 112 -0.93 -27.15 3.87
CA SER A 112 -0.84 -25.71 4.11
C SER A 112 -0.36 -25.42 5.52
N LYS A 113 0.89 -25.00 5.63
CA LYS A 113 1.50 -24.52 6.86
C LYS A 113 2.66 -23.58 6.54
N GLY A 114 3.01 -22.71 7.46
CA GLY A 114 4.06 -21.74 7.22
C GLY A 114 4.03 -20.58 8.20
N PHE A 115 4.57 -19.44 7.78
CA PHE A 115 4.76 -18.28 8.65
C PHE A 115 3.61 -17.30 8.56
N HIS A 116 3.28 -16.69 9.69
CA HIS A 116 2.42 -15.54 9.81
C HIS A 116 3.19 -14.43 10.53
N PHE A 117 3.34 -13.29 9.87
CA PHE A 117 3.94 -12.08 10.40
C PHE A 117 2.84 -11.07 10.68
N GLN A 118 2.73 -10.61 11.91
CA GLN A 118 1.66 -9.71 12.34
C GLN A 118 2.19 -8.50 13.09
N ASP A 119 1.74 -7.32 12.69
CA ASP A 119 1.89 -6.08 13.46
C ASP A 119 0.81 -5.99 14.55
N THR A 120 1.05 -6.68 15.66
CA THR A 120 0.09 -6.77 16.78
C THR A 120 -0.14 -5.43 17.48
N GLU A 121 0.85 -4.54 17.46
CA GLU A 121 0.78 -3.22 18.10
C GLU A 121 0.25 -2.13 17.15
N ASN A 122 -0.01 -2.46 15.88
CA ASN A 122 -0.38 -1.52 14.82
C ASN A 122 0.62 -0.34 14.78
N SER A 123 1.90 -0.69 14.90
CA SER A 123 3.03 0.24 15.01
C SER A 123 3.65 0.56 13.65
N LEU A 124 3.52 -0.34 12.68
CA LEU A 124 3.95 -0.17 11.31
C LEU A 124 2.87 0.57 10.51
N PRO A 125 3.24 1.28 9.42
CA PRO A 125 2.25 1.72 8.45
C PRO A 125 1.62 0.52 7.75
N ASP A 126 0.41 0.71 7.20
CA ASP A 126 -0.28 -0.32 6.43
C ASP A 126 0.62 -0.93 5.34
N ILE A 127 0.63 -2.25 5.27
CA ILE A 127 1.26 -2.98 4.18
C ILE A 127 0.40 -2.84 2.92
N ILE A 128 0.98 -2.31 1.85
CA ILE A 128 0.29 -2.09 0.56
C ILE A 128 0.77 -3.02 -0.54
N ASN A 129 1.94 -3.65 -0.37
CA ASN A 129 2.44 -4.65 -1.31
C ASN A 129 3.46 -5.57 -0.64
N VAL A 130 3.52 -6.83 -1.09
CA VAL A 130 4.57 -7.77 -0.74
C VAL A 130 5.08 -8.42 -2.03
N THR A 131 6.38 -8.28 -2.29
CA THR A 131 7.05 -8.93 -3.42
C THR A 131 8.00 -9.99 -2.92
N VAL A 132 7.92 -11.18 -3.49
CA VAL A 132 8.73 -12.33 -3.10
C VAL A 132 9.98 -12.42 -3.99
N ASP A 133 11.17 -12.45 -3.38
CA ASP A 133 12.40 -12.91 -4.03
C ASP A 133 12.62 -14.39 -3.69
N ALA A 134 12.27 -15.25 -4.63
CA ALA A 134 12.37 -16.70 -4.51
C ALA A 134 13.66 -17.26 -5.15
N LYS A 135 14.66 -16.43 -5.46
CA LYS A 135 15.87 -16.86 -6.18
C LYS A 135 16.62 -18.01 -5.50
N PHE A 136 16.63 -18.03 -4.18
CA PHE A 136 17.26 -19.06 -3.34
C PHE A 136 16.25 -19.70 -2.38
N ALA A 137 14.95 -19.62 -2.70
CA ALA A 137 13.92 -20.26 -1.91
C ALA A 137 14.04 -21.79 -2.02
N PRO A 138 13.54 -22.52 -1.01
CA PRO A 138 13.39 -23.98 -1.06
C PRO A 138 12.69 -24.44 -2.34
N ASP A 139 13.07 -25.64 -2.80
CA ASP A 139 12.54 -26.20 -4.03
C ASP A 139 11.01 -26.32 -3.95
N ASP A 140 10.33 -26.03 -5.07
CA ASP A 140 8.87 -26.00 -5.20
C ASP A 140 8.12 -25.00 -4.30
N PHE A 141 8.81 -24.04 -3.68
CA PHE A 141 8.14 -22.89 -3.05
C PHE A 141 7.36 -22.08 -4.08
N ASP A 142 6.06 -21.84 -3.82
CA ASP A 142 5.16 -21.06 -4.67
C ASP A 142 4.96 -19.63 -4.12
N PRO A 143 5.54 -18.59 -4.76
CA PRO A 143 5.35 -17.20 -4.36
C PRO A 143 3.89 -16.73 -4.36
N ASN A 144 2.99 -17.38 -5.12
CA ASN A 144 1.58 -16.98 -5.18
C ASN A 144 0.79 -17.37 -3.92
N LEU A 145 1.37 -18.21 -3.06
CA LEU A 145 0.82 -18.56 -1.76
C LEU A 145 1.24 -17.60 -0.64
N VAL A 146 1.96 -16.52 -0.98
CA VAL A 146 2.20 -15.39 -0.08
C VAL A 146 1.05 -14.40 -0.23
N THR A 147 0.33 -14.18 0.87
CA THR A 147 -0.79 -13.23 0.93
C THR A 147 -0.56 -12.21 2.04
N PHE A 148 -1.25 -11.08 1.97
CA PHE A 148 -1.11 -10.03 2.97
C PHE A 148 -2.39 -9.18 3.05
N ASP A 149 -2.54 -8.50 4.18
CA ASP A 149 -3.44 -7.36 4.37
C ASP A 149 -2.66 -6.20 5.03
N ALA A 150 -3.34 -5.20 5.59
CA ALA A 150 -2.69 -4.03 6.17
C ALA A 150 -1.69 -4.37 7.29
N ASN A 151 -1.95 -5.42 8.07
CA ASN A 151 -1.19 -5.73 9.29
C ASN A 151 -0.64 -7.17 9.32
N ASN A 152 -1.00 -8.00 8.35
CA ASN A 152 -0.65 -9.42 8.32
C ASN A 152 0.04 -9.79 7.00
N ILE A 153 1.06 -10.64 7.08
CA ILE A 153 1.68 -11.31 5.93
C ILE A 153 1.70 -12.81 6.23
N TYR A 154 1.14 -13.60 5.31
CA TYR A 154 1.11 -15.05 5.40
C TYR A 154 2.03 -15.64 4.33
N VAL A 155 2.90 -16.56 4.74
CA VAL A 155 3.83 -17.28 3.87
C VAL A 155 3.50 -18.76 3.96
N ASN A 156 2.68 -19.24 3.04
CA ASN A 156 2.34 -20.66 3.00
C ASN A 156 3.41 -21.46 2.25
N LEU A 157 4.03 -22.41 2.95
CA LEU A 157 5.16 -23.21 2.48
C LEU A 157 4.70 -24.51 1.79
N LYS A 158 3.40 -24.69 1.55
CA LYS A 158 2.86 -25.84 0.82
C LYS A 158 3.57 -26.03 -0.52
N GLY A 159 3.92 -27.28 -0.81
CA GLY A 159 4.71 -27.68 -1.98
C GLY A 159 6.21 -27.57 -1.76
N SER A 160 6.67 -26.69 -0.87
CA SER A 160 8.10 -26.46 -0.68
C SER A 160 8.78 -27.62 0.06
N SER A 161 10.03 -27.87 -0.30
CA SER A 161 10.84 -28.90 0.33
C SER A 161 12.30 -28.50 0.41
N CYS A 162 12.93 -28.98 1.48
CA CYS A 162 14.36 -28.95 1.64
C CYS A 162 14.85 -30.22 2.30
N VAL A 163 15.41 -31.11 1.48
CA VAL A 163 15.72 -32.48 1.87
C VAL A 163 17.19 -32.79 1.69
N ASN A 164 17.74 -33.65 2.55
CA ASN A 164 19.09 -34.18 2.35
C ASN A 164 19.07 -35.28 1.25
N PRO A 165 19.75 -35.07 0.11
CA PRO A 165 19.71 -36.03 -0.99
C PRO A 165 20.42 -37.35 -0.66
N SER A 166 21.20 -37.41 0.43
CA SER A 166 21.98 -38.59 0.83
C SER A 166 21.20 -39.62 1.64
N ILE A 167 20.08 -39.24 2.27
CA ILE A 167 19.26 -40.16 3.10
C ILE A 167 18.45 -41.12 2.23
N LEU A 168 18.13 -40.75 0.98
CA LEU A 168 17.21 -41.49 0.11
C LEU A 168 17.79 -42.78 -0.52
N ILE A 169 18.91 -43.30 0.00
CA ILE A 169 19.47 -44.59 -0.44
C ILE A 169 18.77 -45.74 0.30
N THR A 170 17.52 -46.04 -0.07
CA THR A 170 16.98 -47.42 -0.17
C THR A 170 15.54 -47.40 -0.68
N GLY A 171 15.36 -47.59 -1.99
CA GLY A 171 14.11 -48.16 -2.50
C GLY A 171 13.47 -47.53 -3.73
N ASN A 172 13.91 -46.33 -4.14
CA ASN A 172 13.50 -45.65 -5.37
C ASN A 172 12.00 -45.28 -5.44
N TRP A 173 11.69 -43.99 -5.52
CA TRP A 173 11.07 -43.41 -6.73
C TRP A 173 11.23 -41.88 -6.72
N SER A 174 12.12 -41.43 -7.61
CA SER A 174 12.35 -40.04 -8.04
C SER A 174 13.14 -39.19 -7.05
N LEU A 175 14.28 -38.69 -7.55
CA LEU A 175 15.19 -37.77 -6.89
C LEU A 175 14.42 -36.50 -6.52
N ILE A 176 14.00 -36.35 -5.26
CA ILE A 176 13.72 -35.01 -4.74
C ILE A 176 15.08 -34.30 -4.78
N PRO A 177 15.24 -33.22 -5.56
CA PRO A 177 16.49 -32.50 -5.58
C PRO A 177 16.76 -32.00 -4.16
N GLY A 178 17.98 -32.21 -3.67
CA GLY A 178 18.38 -31.61 -2.40
C GLY A 178 18.49 -30.09 -2.54
N CYS A 179 18.55 -29.40 -1.42
CA CYS A 179 18.71 -27.95 -1.39
C CYS A 179 20.11 -27.45 -1.75
N ASP A 180 21.08 -28.30 -2.04
CA ASP A 180 22.46 -27.88 -2.31
C ASP A 180 22.52 -26.89 -3.47
N ASN A 181 22.94 -25.66 -3.18
CA ASN A 181 23.16 -24.63 -4.19
C ASN A 181 24.40 -23.79 -3.86
N PRO A 182 25.58 -24.10 -4.44
CA PRO A 182 26.81 -23.38 -4.15
C PRO A 182 26.82 -21.91 -4.64
N LEU A 183 25.79 -21.49 -5.37
CA LEU A 183 25.60 -20.08 -5.77
C LEU A 183 24.77 -19.28 -4.75
N SER A 184 24.12 -19.96 -3.81
CA SER A 184 23.37 -19.33 -2.72
C SER A 184 24.32 -18.82 -1.63
N PRO A 185 23.99 -17.72 -0.92
CA PRO A 185 24.80 -17.19 0.20
C PRO A 185 25.10 -18.21 1.30
N THR A 186 24.16 -19.12 1.59
CA THR A 186 24.27 -20.19 2.60
C THR A 186 24.87 -21.48 2.03
N GLY A 187 25.04 -21.56 0.71
CA GLY A 187 25.33 -22.81 0.01
C GLY A 187 24.08 -23.66 -0.25
N PHE A 188 22.87 -23.19 0.12
CA PHE A 188 21.61 -23.91 -0.04
C PHE A 188 20.48 -23.04 -0.58
N ASN A 189 19.53 -23.63 -1.29
CA ASN A 189 18.22 -23.05 -1.58
C ASN A 189 17.35 -23.09 -0.31
N ASN A 190 17.62 -22.21 0.64
CA ASN A 190 16.98 -22.20 1.95
C ASN A 190 16.52 -20.81 2.40
N GLN A 191 16.51 -19.82 1.50
CA GLN A 191 16.23 -18.43 1.84
C GLN A 191 15.00 -17.90 1.08
N ILE A 192 13.99 -17.45 1.82
CA ILE A 192 12.83 -16.75 1.27
C ILE A 192 12.93 -15.29 1.72
N LYS A 193 12.90 -14.36 0.76
CA LYS A 193 12.93 -12.92 1.07
C LYS A 193 11.67 -12.24 0.58
N LEU A 194 11.06 -11.45 1.44
CA LEU A 194 9.87 -10.67 1.15
C LEU A 194 10.25 -9.20 1.20
N LYS A 195 10.06 -8.48 0.11
CA LYS A 195 10.15 -7.02 0.09
C LYS A 195 8.76 -6.45 0.32
N VAL A 196 8.60 -5.71 1.41
CA VAL A 196 7.34 -5.12 1.84
C VAL A 196 7.30 -3.64 1.43
N GLU A 197 6.21 -3.21 0.80
CA GLU A 197 5.94 -1.79 0.59
C GLU A 197 4.92 -1.34 1.61
N PHE A 198 5.30 -0.35 2.40
CA PHE A 198 4.42 0.31 3.36
C PHE A 198 3.74 1.51 2.72
N ALA A 199 2.52 1.82 3.15
CA ALA A 199 1.87 3.06 2.83
C ALA A 199 2.78 4.22 3.27
N SER A 200 3.08 5.14 2.36
CA SER A 200 3.74 6.38 2.76
C SER A 200 2.82 7.15 3.70
N ASP A 201 3.40 7.71 4.75
CA ASP A 201 2.81 8.62 5.75
C ASP A 201 2.24 9.94 5.17
N GLY A 202 2.08 10.03 3.84
CA GLY A 202 1.38 11.11 3.16
C GLY A 202 0.70 10.66 1.87
N THR A 203 -0.61 10.45 1.90
CA THR A 203 -1.62 11.47 1.50
C THR A 203 -3.00 10.81 1.42
N ASN A 204 -3.84 11.14 2.41
CA ASN A 204 -5.18 10.64 2.72
C ASN A 204 -5.18 9.33 3.51
N ASP A 205 -5.51 9.44 4.80
CA ASP A 205 -5.79 8.27 5.63
C ASP A 205 -6.98 7.49 5.05
N ILE A 206 -7.08 6.19 5.39
CA ILE A 206 -8.21 5.34 4.97
C ILE A 206 -9.56 6.01 5.24
N VAL A 207 -9.67 6.75 6.35
CA VAL A 207 -10.88 7.51 6.72
C VAL A 207 -11.25 8.53 5.63
N THR A 208 -10.27 9.23 5.07
CA THR A 208 -10.49 10.19 3.97
C THR A 208 -10.83 9.47 2.67
N ILE A 209 -10.20 8.33 2.38
CA ILE A 209 -10.54 7.53 1.20
C ILE A 209 -11.96 6.97 1.28
N ASP A 210 -12.38 6.46 2.44
CA ASP A 210 -13.74 5.98 2.66
C ASP A 210 -14.76 7.11 2.50
N LYS A 211 -14.49 8.31 3.04
CA LYS A 211 -15.33 9.48 2.79
C LYS A 211 -15.42 9.83 1.31
N LEU A 212 -14.32 9.69 0.58
CA LEU A 212 -14.30 9.93 -0.85
C LEU A 212 -15.14 8.88 -1.63
N TYR A 213 -15.12 7.62 -1.19
CA TYR A 213 -16.01 6.60 -1.73
C TYR A 213 -17.48 6.91 -1.42
N ASP A 214 -17.81 7.25 -0.18
CA ASP A 214 -19.17 7.65 0.22
C ASP A 214 -19.66 8.87 -0.59
N TRP A 215 -18.77 9.83 -0.84
CA TRP A 215 -19.08 10.98 -1.69
C TRP A 215 -19.38 10.55 -3.13
N ALA A 216 -18.55 9.66 -3.70
CA ALA A 216 -18.75 9.13 -5.05
C ALA A 216 -20.08 8.37 -5.17
N GLU A 217 -20.47 7.61 -4.14
CA GLU A 217 -21.77 6.95 -4.04
C GLU A 217 -22.93 7.94 -4.09
N SER A 218 -22.83 9.07 -3.39
CA SER A 218 -23.88 10.09 -3.42
C SER A 218 -24.01 10.78 -4.78
N LYS A 219 -22.89 10.95 -5.50
CA LYS A 219 -22.83 11.67 -6.77
C LYS A 219 -23.16 10.80 -7.97
N TYR A 220 -22.80 9.53 -7.93
CA TYR A 220 -22.92 8.60 -9.05
C TYR A 220 -23.56 7.26 -8.64
N PRO A 221 -24.80 7.30 -8.09
CA PRO A 221 -25.47 6.10 -7.58
C PRO A 221 -25.76 5.06 -8.67
N GLU A 222 -25.77 5.44 -9.95
CA GLU A 222 -25.90 4.53 -11.08
C GLU A 222 -24.70 3.58 -11.25
N TYR A 223 -23.52 3.97 -10.76
CA TYR A 223 -22.31 3.15 -10.78
C TYR A 223 -22.01 2.55 -9.40
N PHE A 224 -22.35 3.26 -8.32
CA PHE A 224 -21.98 2.93 -6.95
C PHE A 224 -23.22 2.83 -6.03
N PRO A 225 -24.10 1.82 -6.21
CA PRO A 225 -25.38 1.77 -5.50
C PRO A 225 -25.29 1.27 -4.05
N THR A 226 -24.76 0.06 -3.85
CA THR A 226 -24.62 -0.59 -2.55
C THR A 226 -23.27 -1.28 -2.51
N HIS A 227 -22.51 -1.02 -1.46
CA HIS A 227 -21.17 -1.55 -1.29
C HIS A 227 -21.08 -2.67 -0.26
N GLN A 228 -19.98 -3.40 -0.31
CA GLN A 228 -19.41 -4.14 0.81
C GLN A 228 -18.41 -3.25 1.56
N ASP A 229 -17.97 -3.67 2.75
CA ASP A 229 -16.89 -3.00 3.46
C ASP A 229 -15.66 -2.84 2.55
N SER A 230 -14.92 -1.75 2.69
CA SER A 230 -13.69 -1.50 1.94
C SER A 230 -12.58 -2.50 2.35
N PHE A 231 -11.76 -2.94 1.41
CA PHE A 231 -10.70 -3.94 1.63
C PHE A 231 -9.51 -3.73 0.69
N TYR A 232 -8.37 -4.33 1.02
CA TYR A 232 -7.21 -4.33 0.13
C TYR A 232 -7.28 -5.49 -0.87
N ILE A 233 -7.01 -5.21 -2.15
CA ILE A 233 -6.88 -6.20 -3.21
C ILE A 233 -5.79 -5.79 -4.19
N GLN A 234 -4.76 -6.62 -4.36
CA GLN A 234 -3.64 -6.35 -5.27
C GLN A 234 -3.02 -4.95 -5.05
N GLY A 235 -2.93 -4.53 -3.78
CA GLY A 235 -2.41 -3.23 -3.35
C GLY A 235 -3.37 -2.04 -3.49
N TYR A 236 -4.56 -2.23 -4.06
CA TYR A 236 -5.61 -1.22 -4.05
C TYR A 236 -6.38 -1.30 -2.74
N TYR A 237 -6.55 -0.18 -2.03
CA TYR A 237 -7.63 -0.06 -1.07
C TYR A 237 -8.91 0.18 -1.86
N ALA A 238 -9.84 -0.76 -1.88
CA ALA A 238 -10.95 -0.78 -2.81
C ALA A 238 -12.28 -1.13 -2.15
N ARG A 239 -13.36 -0.78 -2.84
CA ARG A 239 -14.73 -1.08 -2.43
C ARG A 239 -15.50 -1.63 -3.61
N PHE A 240 -16.17 -2.77 -3.40
CA PHE A 240 -16.89 -3.50 -4.45
C PHE A 240 -18.40 -3.25 -4.39
N TYR A 241 -18.99 -3.01 -5.56
CA TYR A 241 -20.42 -2.77 -5.74
C TYR A 241 -21.06 -3.91 -6.53
N GLN A 242 -21.66 -4.85 -5.80
CA GLN A 242 -22.22 -6.07 -6.39
C GLN A 242 -23.34 -5.80 -7.42
N GLY A 243 -24.12 -4.73 -7.24
CA GLY A 243 -25.22 -4.39 -8.15
C GLY A 243 -24.78 -4.01 -9.56
N THR A 244 -23.56 -3.51 -9.71
CA THR A 244 -23.00 -2.98 -10.97
C THR A 244 -21.75 -3.73 -11.44
N ASP A 245 -21.22 -4.63 -10.62
CA ASP A 245 -19.95 -5.33 -10.85
C ASP A 245 -18.80 -4.34 -11.11
N VAL A 246 -18.75 -3.32 -10.25
CA VAL A 246 -17.79 -2.22 -10.30
C VAL A 246 -16.98 -2.18 -9.02
N TYR A 247 -15.71 -1.80 -9.15
CA TYR A 247 -14.85 -1.44 -8.04
C TYR A 247 -14.50 0.05 -8.12
N ILE A 248 -14.46 0.70 -6.98
CA ILE A 248 -13.74 1.97 -6.80
C ILE A 248 -12.51 1.66 -5.95
N GLY A 249 -11.38 2.31 -6.22
CA GLY A 249 -10.14 1.97 -5.54
C GLY A 249 -9.12 3.10 -5.55
N SER A 250 -8.24 3.08 -4.56
CA SER A 250 -7.08 3.96 -4.49
C SER A 250 -5.82 3.11 -4.42
N LEU A 251 -4.82 3.49 -5.21
CA LEU A 251 -3.49 2.90 -5.17
C LEU A 251 -2.47 4.03 -5.18
N LYS A 252 -1.65 4.09 -4.12
CA LYS A 252 -0.71 5.20 -3.89
C LYS A 252 -1.48 6.53 -3.88
N GLU A 253 -1.03 7.53 -4.63
CA GLU A 253 -1.70 8.85 -4.69
C GLU A 253 -2.88 8.91 -5.69
N TYR A 254 -3.29 7.80 -6.31
CA TYR A 254 -4.21 7.81 -7.44
C TYR A 254 -5.52 7.09 -7.16
N PHE A 255 -6.58 7.61 -7.75
CA PHE A 255 -7.95 7.12 -7.67
C PHE A 255 -8.34 6.39 -8.94
N TYR A 256 -9.06 5.29 -8.82
CA TYR A 256 -9.37 4.37 -9.91
C TYR A 256 -10.81 3.87 -9.82
N VAL A 257 -11.33 3.50 -10.99
CA VAL A 257 -12.53 2.66 -11.10
C VAL A 257 -12.23 1.48 -12.00
N TYR A 258 -12.87 0.35 -11.71
CA TYR A 258 -12.75 -0.85 -12.54
C TYR A 258 -14.13 -1.43 -12.80
N GLY A 259 -14.42 -1.79 -14.05
CA GLY A 259 -15.62 -2.51 -14.42
C GLY A 259 -15.97 -2.37 -15.90
N THR A 260 -16.93 -3.18 -16.35
CA THR A 260 -17.41 -3.15 -17.74
C THR A 260 -17.88 -1.77 -18.21
N PRO A 261 -18.60 -0.96 -17.39
CA PRO A 261 -19.01 0.39 -17.78
C PRO A 261 -17.85 1.33 -18.12
N PHE A 262 -16.66 1.08 -17.55
CA PHE A 262 -15.46 1.89 -17.74
C PHE A 262 -14.46 1.29 -18.74
N GLY A 263 -14.78 0.14 -19.34
CA GLY A 263 -13.90 -0.56 -20.27
C GLY A 263 -12.72 -1.27 -19.61
N GLY A 264 -12.81 -1.60 -18.32
CA GLY A 264 -11.72 -2.16 -17.51
C GLY A 264 -11.26 -1.18 -16.43
N LEU A 265 -9.95 -1.17 -16.15
CA LEU A 265 -9.34 -0.29 -15.15
C LEU A 265 -9.14 1.11 -15.75
N LEU A 266 -9.67 2.13 -15.07
CA LEU A 266 -9.56 3.52 -15.44
C LEU A 266 -9.00 4.34 -14.28
N GLU A 267 -7.88 5.04 -14.52
CA GLU A 267 -7.32 6.03 -13.60
C GLU A 267 -8.12 7.34 -13.71
N LEU A 268 -8.59 7.84 -12.56
CA LEU A 268 -9.34 9.08 -12.43
C LEU A 268 -8.47 10.27 -11.99
N GLY A 269 -7.17 10.05 -11.78
CA GLY A 269 -6.20 11.06 -11.36
C GLY A 269 -5.89 10.98 -9.86
N LYS A 270 -5.27 12.04 -9.33
CA LYS A 270 -4.78 12.05 -7.94
C LYS A 270 -5.91 12.11 -6.93
N VAL A 271 -5.80 11.38 -5.81
CA VAL A 271 -6.77 11.40 -4.71
C VAL A 271 -6.97 12.80 -4.16
N ASN A 272 -5.91 13.59 -3.94
CA ASN A 272 -6.04 14.96 -3.42
C ASN A 272 -6.94 15.86 -4.29
N TYR A 273 -6.92 15.67 -5.62
CA TYR A 273 -7.82 16.42 -6.50
C TYR A 273 -9.29 16.10 -6.20
N TRP A 274 -9.60 14.82 -5.95
CA TRP A 274 -10.95 14.38 -5.65
C TRP A 274 -11.40 14.73 -4.23
N VAL A 275 -10.49 14.73 -3.26
CA VAL A 275 -10.75 15.25 -1.91
C VAL A 275 -11.10 16.74 -1.97
N GLU A 276 -10.35 17.52 -2.74
CA GLU A 276 -10.68 18.94 -2.99
C GLU A 276 -12.05 19.13 -3.66
N GLN A 277 -12.47 18.21 -4.53
CA GLN A 277 -13.81 18.25 -5.14
C GLN A 277 -14.92 17.81 -4.16
N MET A 278 -14.63 16.83 -3.30
CA MET A 278 -15.56 16.33 -2.30
C MET A 278 -15.99 17.44 -1.33
N ASP A 279 -15.03 18.26 -0.89
CA ASP A 279 -15.27 19.38 0.01
C ASP A 279 -15.91 20.60 -0.68
N HIS A 280 -16.17 20.53 -2.00
CA HIS A 280 -16.69 21.62 -2.81
C HIS A 280 -18.21 21.46 -3.04
N ASP A 281 -19.02 22.02 -2.14
CA ASP A 281 -20.49 22.08 -2.28
C ASP A 281 -20.93 23.33 -3.07
N GLU A 282 -21.17 23.16 -4.38
CA GLU A 282 -21.61 24.23 -5.27
C GLU A 282 -22.88 24.96 -4.80
N ALA A 283 -23.81 24.26 -4.13
CA ALA A 283 -25.06 24.87 -3.67
C ALA A 283 -24.80 25.80 -2.48
N ALA A 284 -23.99 25.37 -1.52
CA ALA A 284 -23.54 26.20 -0.41
C ALA A 284 -22.69 27.38 -0.90
N ILE A 285 -21.81 27.15 -1.88
CA ILE A 285 -20.96 28.21 -2.45
C ILE A 285 -21.80 29.23 -3.21
N ASN A 286 -22.82 28.81 -3.96
CA ASN A 286 -23.75 29.73 -4.61
C ASN A 286 -24.49 30.60 -3.58
N GLN A 287 -24.92 30.02 -2.45
CA GLN A 287 -25.55 30.80 -1.38
C GLN A 287 -24.59 31.82 -0.77
N LEU A 288 -23.31 31.46 -0.61
CA LEU A 288 -22.28 32.39 -0.15
C LEU A 288 -22.08 33.54 -1.15
N TYR A 289 -22.05 33.24 -2.45
CA TYR A 289 -21.95 34.27 -3.49
C TYR A 289 -23.15 35.22 -3.47
N ASP A 290 -24.37 34.68 -3.37
CA ASP A 290 -25.59 35.49 -3.24
C ASP A 290 -25.55 36.38 -1.99
N TRP A 291 -25.00 35.87 -0.88
CA TRP A 291 -24.81 36.65 0.33
C TRP A 291 -23.78 37.77 0.15
N LEU A 292 -22.64 37.50 -0.49
CA LEU A 292 -21.61 38.51 -0.78
C LEU A 292 -22.16 39.62 -1.65
N GLU A 293 -22.96 39.28 -2.66
CA GLU A 293 -23.65 40.24 -3.53
C GLU A 293 -24.59 41.16 -2.73
N SER A 294 -25.30 40.60 -1.74
CA SER A 294 -26.16 41.40 -0.86
C SER A 294 -25.39 42.38 0.03
N LYS A 295 -24.15 42.03 0.41
CA LYS A 295 -23.29 42.84 1.30
C LYS A 295 -22.48 43.88 0.54
N TYR A 296 -22.04 43.56 -0.67
CA TYR A 296 -21.12 44.37 -1.46
C TYR A 296 -21.63 44.64 -2.88
N PRO A 297 -22.85 45.19 -3.05
CA PRO A 297 -23.48 45.34 -4.36
C PRO A 297 -22.75 46.33 -5.29
N GLU A 298 -21.93 47.24 -4.73
CA GLU A 298 -21.09 48.15 -5.52
C GLU A 298 -19.94 47.42 -6.24
N TYR A 299 -19.44 46.35 -5.64
CA TYR A 299 -18.34 45.54 -6.18
C TYR A 299 -18.82 44.31 -6.95
N LEU A 300 -19.98 43.77 -6.54
CA LEU A 300 -20.58 42.54 -7.05
C LEU A 300 -21.98 42.85 -7.63
N PRO A 301 -22.05 43.58 -8.77
CA PRO A 301 -23.32 43.97 -9.41
C PRO A 301 -23.92 42.78 -10.18
N THR A 302 -24.45 42.98 -11.38
CA THR A 302 -25.00 41.90 -12.20
C THR A 302 -23.91 40.89 -12.58
N HIS A 303 -24.16 39.62 -12.29
CA HIS A 303 -23.27 38.50 -12.59
C HIS A 303 -23.77 37.67 -13.78
N GLN A 304 -22.87 36.85 -14.33
CA GLN A 304 -23.23 35.69 -15.13
C GLN A 304 -23.54 34.49 -14.23
N ASP A 305 -24.19 33.46 -14.76
CA ASP A 305 -24.33 32.17 -14.06
C ASP A 305 -22.95 31.68 -13.60
N SER A 306 -22.89 30.97 -12.47
CA SER A 306 -21.64 30.39 -11.96
C SER A 306 -21.05 29.40 -12.96
N PHE A 307 -19.74 29.37 -13.08
CA PHE A 307 -19.02 28.49 -14.01
C PHE A 307 -17.64 28.13 -13.49
N TYR A 308 -17.07 27.05 -14.02
CA TYR A 308 -15.68 26.71 -13.78
C TYR A 308 -14.76 27.47 -14.73
N ILE A 309 -13.76 28.15 -14.17
CA ILE A 309 -12.64 28.74 -14.89
C ILE A 309 -11.33 28.18 -14.34
N GLN A 310 -10.61 27.46 -15.20
CA GLN A 310 -9.48 26.62 -14.78
C GLN A 310 -9.91 25.63 -13.69
N ARG A 311 -9.52 25.87 -12.43
CA ARG A 311 -9.91 25.03 -11.27
C ARG A 311 -10.89 25.74 -10.32
N TYR A 312 -11.17 27.01 -10.55
CA TYR A 312 -12.05 27.79 -9.69
C TYR A 312 -13.50 27.63 -10.16
N TYR A 313 -14.41 27.34 -9.23
CA TYR A 313 -15.82 27.61 -9.45
C TYR A 313 -16.04 29.09 -9.17
N ALA A 314 -16.56 29.86 -10.13
CA ALA A 314 -16.53 31.31 -10.06
C ALA A 314 -17.79 31.96 -10.64
N ARG A 315 -18.03 33.20 -10.24
CA ARG A 315 -18.94 34.14 -10.89
C ARG A 315 -18.18 35.34 -11.40
N TYR A 316 -18.57 35.79 -12.59
CA TYR A 316 -18.04 36.99 -13.22
C TYR A 316 -19.05 38.13 -13.18
N TYR A 317 -18.59 39.30 -12.75
CA TYR A 317 -19.36 40.53 -12.62
C TYR A 317 -18.94 41.53 -13.70
N GLN A 318 -19.73 41.59 -14.78
CA GLN A 318 -19.41 42.40 -15.97
C GLN A 318 -19.29 43.89 -15.69
N GLY A 319 -20.07 44.41 -14.72
CA GLY A 319 -20.10 45.83 -14.39
C GLY A 319 -18.81 46.34 -13.74
N THR A 320 -18.06 45.46 -13.09
CA THR A 320 -16.86 45.80 -12.30
C THR A 320 -15.60 45.06 -12.75
N ASP A 321 -15.73 44.15 -13.72
CA ASP A 321 -14.65 43.26 -14.17
C ASP A 321 -14.01 42.46 -13.01
N VAL A 322 -14.88 41.94 -12.14
CA VAL A 322 -14.51 41.18 -10.95
C VAL A 322 -14.92 39.72 -11.10
N TYR A 323 -14.09 38.84 -10.56
CA TYR A 323 -14.47 37.46 -10.28
C TYR A 323 -14.49 37.25 -8.77
N ILE A 324 -15.48 36.51 -8.28
CA ILE A 324 -15.35 35.76 -7.03
C ILE A 324 -15.30 34.30 -7.39
N GLY A 325 -14.44 33.54 -6.71
CA GLY A 325 -14.27 32.13 -6.99
C GLY A 325 -13.91 31.35 -5.74
N SER A 326 -14.14 30.05 -5.75
CA SER A 326 -13.72 29.14 -4.70
C SER A 326 -12.88 28.01 -5.26
N LEU A 327 -11.87 27.62 -4.48
CA LEU A 327 -10.96 26.52 -4.79
C LEU A 327 -10.42 25.96 -3.48
N GLY A 328 -10.43 24.64 -3.31
CA GLY A 328 -9.78 23.95 -2.19
C GLY A 328 -10.21 24.47 -0.82
N GLY A 329 -11.52 24.69 -0.61
CA GLY A 329 -12.04 25.19 0.65
C GLY A 329 -11.81 26.68 0.92
N SER A 330 -11.18 27.44 0.01
CA SER A 330 -10.95 28.89 0.15
C SER A 330 -11.79 29.72 -0.82
N LEU A 331 -12.12 30.93 -0.38
CA LEU A 331 -12.77 31.98 -1.18
C LEU A 331 -11.71 32.95 -1.73
N TYR A 332 -11.88 33.35 -2.99
CA TYR A 332 -11.00 34.26 -3.70
C TYR A 332 -11.77 35.37 -4.40
N ALA A 333 -11.13 36.52 -4.55
CA ALA A 333 -11.56 37.59 -5.44
C ALA A 333 -10.45 37.90 -6.44
N TYR A 334 -10.82 38.18 -7.69
CA TYR A 334 -9.89 38.60 -8.73
C TYR A 334 -10.41 39.85 -9.44
N GLY A 335 -9.52 40.82 -9.64
CA GLY A 335 -9.84 42.08 -10.32
C GLY A 335 -8.72 43.10 -10.15
N THR A 336 -8.67 44.08 -11.04
CA THR A 336 -7.63 45.14 -11.01
C THR A 336 -7.61 45.92 -9.70
N GLN A 337 -8.78 46.14 -9.11
CA GLN A 337 -8.96 46.78 -7.81
C GLN A 337 -8.39 45.99 -6.62
N PHE A 338 -8.17 44.69 -6.78
CA PHE A 338 -7.53 43.83 -5.77
C PHE A 338 -6.02 43.63 -6.04
N GLY A 339 -5.49 44.22 -7.11
CA GLY A 339 -4.10 43.99 -7.53
C GLY A 339 -3.85 42.61 -8.15
N GLY A 340 -4.90 41.89 -8.54
CA GLY A 340 -4.81 40.52 -9.05
C GLY A 340 -5.70 39.56 -8.26
N LEU A 341 -5.22 38.33 -8.07
CA LEU A 341 -5.90 37.29 -7.27
C LEU A 341 -5.64 37.55 -5.79
N LEU A 342 -6.72 37.67 -5.02
CA LEU A 342 -6.72 37.87 -3.57
C LEU A 342 -7.48 36.72 -2.90
N GLU A 343 -6.85 36.07 -1.93
CA GLU A 343 -7.53 35.11 -1.06
C GLU A 343 -8.29 35.87 0.03
N LEU A 344 -9.58 35.59 0.15
CA LEU A 344 -10.48 36.21 1.13
C LEU A 344 -10.61 35.38 2.42
N GLY A 345 -10.15 34.12 2.41
CA GLY A 345 -10.11 33.21 3.55
C GLY A 345 -10.86 31.89 3.29
N GLU A 346 -10.80 30.99 4.26
CA GLU A 346 -11.47 29.68 4.21
C GLU A 346 -13.00 29.83 4.20
N LEU A 347 -13.69 29.01 3.39
CA LEU A 347 -15.15 28.94 3.28
C LEU A 347 -15.83 28.60 4.62
N SER A 348 -15.14 27.86 5.49
CA SER A 348 -15.59 27.53 6.85
C SER A 348 -15.81 28.75 7.76
N HIS A 349 -15.22 29.90 7.40
CA HIS A 349 -15.30 31.14 8.17
C HIS A 349 -16.36 32.12 7.67
N TRP A 350 -17.11 31.77 6.61
CA TRP A 350 -18.09 32.65 5.97
C TRP A 350 -19.54 32.32 6.32
#